data_AF-A0A4U1FDV4-F1
#
_entry.id   AF-A0A4U1FDV4-F1
#
_cell.length_a   1.000
_cell.length_b   1.000
_cell.length_c   1.000
_cell.angle_alpha   90.00
_cell.angle_beta   90.00
_cell.angle_gamma   90.00
#
_symmetry.space_group_name_H-M   'P 1'
#
loop_
_entity.id
_entity.type
_entity.pdbx_description
1 polymer ?
#
loop_
_entity_poly.entity_id
_entity_poly.type
_entity_poly.pdbx_seq_one_letter_code
_entity_poly.pdbx_strand_id
1 'polypeptide(L)'
;GLLSILRKLKSAPDQEVRILLLGLDNAGKTTLLKQLASEDISHITPTQGFNIKSVQSQGFKLNVWDIGGQRKIRPYWRNYFENTDIL
;
A
#
# COMPACT_ATOMS: atom_id res chain seq x y z
N GLY A 1 2.36 -16.07 -3.60
CA GLY A 1 3.05 -14.78 -3.32
C GLY A 1 2.24 -13.61 -3.84
N LEU A 2 2.64 -12.36 -3.56
CA LEU A 2 1.89 -11.16 -3.99
C LEU A 2 1.59 -11.17 -5.51
N LEU A 3 2.58 -11.50 -6.34
CA LEU A 3 2.42 -11.57 -7.79
C LEU A 3 1.34 -12.58 -8.25
N SER A 4 1.19 -13.71 -7.55
CA SER A 4 0.15 -14.69 -7.90
C SER A 4 -1.25 -14.21 -7.55
N ILE A 5 -1.39 -13.36 -6.51
CA ILE A 5 -2.66 -12.73 -6.14
C ILE A 5 -3.01 -11.69 -7.19
N LEU A 6 -2.07 -10.81 -7.54
CA LEU A 6 -2.26 -9.81 -8.60
C LEU A 6 -2.66 -10.47 -9.92
N ARG A 7 -2.03 -11.59 -10.30
CA ARG A 7 -2.38 -12.32 -11.53
C ARG A 7 -3.82 -12.87 -11.52
N LYS A 8 -4.37 -13.26 -10.37
CA LYS A 8 -5.78 -13.70 -10.25
C LYS A 8 -6.76 -12.55 -10.38
N LEU A 9 -6.36 -11.33 -10.00
CA LEU A 9 -7.18 -10.13 -10.13
C LEU A 9 -7.19 -9.59 -11.57
N LYS A 10 -6.38 -10.12 -12.50
CA LYS A 10 -6.36 -9.69 -13.90
C LYS A 10 -7.60 -10.18 -14.65
N SER A 11 -8.72 -9.51 -14.48
CA SER A 11 -9.96 -9.81 -15.22
C SER A 11 -10.14 -8.91 -16.44
N ALA A 12 -9.54 -7.72 -16.44
CA ALA A 12 -9.57 -6.76 -17.54
C ALA A 12 -8.26 -5.96 -17.65
N PRO A 13 -7.89 -5.47 -18.85
CA PRO A 13 -6.86 -4.43 -19.00
C PRO A 13 -7.27 -3.18 -18.21
N ASP A 14 -6.30 -2.51 -17.58
CA ASP A 14 -6.47 -1.30 -16.76
C ASP A 14 -7.29 -1.44 -15.46
N GLN A 15 -7.43 -2.65 -14.92
CA GLN A 15 -8.04 -2.82 -13.60
C GLN A 15 -7.22 -2.14 -12.51
N GLU A 16 -7.83 -1.16 -11.83
CA GLU A 16 -7.27 -0.55 -10.63
C GLU A 16 -7.43 -1.50 -9.44
N VAL A 17 -6.36 -1.69 -8.69
CA VAL A 17 -6.36 -2.53 -7.48
C VAL A 17 -6.00 -1.65 -6.29
N ARG A 18 -6.86 -1.60 -5.28
CA ARG A 18 -6.58 -0.89 -4.03
C ARG A 18 -5.93 -1.83 -3.02
N ILE A 19 -4.70 -1.48 -2.65
CA ILE A 19 -3.92 -2.20 -1.65
C ILE A 19 -3.85 -1.34 -0.38
N LEU A 20 -4.23 -1.89 0.76
CA LEU A 20 -4.10 -1.23 2.06
C LEU A 20 -2.89 -1.80 2.81
N LEU A 21 -1.88 -0.98 3.07
CA LEU A 21 -0.66 -1.42 3.73
C LEU A 21 -0.72 -1.07 5.23
N LEU A 22 -0.98 -2.08 6.07
CA LEU A 22 -1.04 -1.96 7.53
C LEU A 22 0.09 -2.69 8.23
N GLY A 23 0.30 -2.35 9.50
CA GLY A 23 1.35 -2.93 10.34
C GLY A 23 1.83 -1.95 11.40
N LEU A 24 2.59 -2.46 12.36
CA LEU A 24 3.12 -1.65 13.47
C LEU A 24 3.99 -0.50 12.96
N ASP A 25 4.16 0.52 13.80
CA ASP A 25 5.17 1.54 13.58
C ASP A 25 6.56 0.89 13.43
N ASN A 26 7.38 1.47 12.57
CA ASN A 26 8.71 0.95 12.21
C ASN A 26 8.76 -0.44 11.54
N ALA A 27 7.62 -1.03 11.14
CA ALA A 27 7.59 -2.32 10.43
C ALA A 27 8.13 -2.26 8.98
N GLY A 28 8.56 -1.09 8.48
CA GLY A 28 9.12 -0.94 7.12
C GLY A 28 8.09 -0.70 6.00
N LYS A 29 6.83 -0.38 6.33
CA LYS A 29 5.74 -0.18 5.35
C LYS A 29 6.06 0.86 4.28
N THR A 30 6.46 2.06 4.69
CA THR A 30 6.82 3.15 3.78
C THR A 30 8.06 2.81 2.95
N THR A 31 8.99 2.04 3.51
CA THR A 31 10.16 1.51 2.78
C THR A 31 9.73 0.56 1.67
N LEU A 32 8.86 -0.40 1.98
CA LEU A 32 8.30 -1.33 1.00
C LEU A 32 7.56 -0.59 -0.11
N LEU A 33 6.73 0.40 0.24
CA LEU A 33 6.01 1.22 -0.74
C LEU A 33 6.96 1.95 -1.69
N LYS A 34 7.98 2.63 -1.14
CA LYS A 34 8.98 3.35 -1.93
C LYS A 34 9.77 2.40 -2.84
N GLN A 35 10.14 1.22 -2.34
CA GLN A 35 10.82 0.21 -3.13
C GLN A 35 9.95 -0.32 -4.28
N LEU A 36 8.65 -0.56 -4.05
CA LEU A 36 7.70 -0.94 -5.10
C LEU A 36 7.51 0.16 -6.15
N ALA A 37 7.60 1.42 -5.74
CA ALA A 37 7.52 2.59 -6.61
C ALA A 37 8.86 2.95 -7.30
N SER A 38 9.93 2.18 -7.09
CA SER A 38 11.30 2.50 -7.56
C SER A 38 11.80 3.88 -7.10
N GLU A 39 11.48 4.26 -5.86
CA GLU A 39 11.88 5.54 -5.25
C GLU A 39 13.03 5.38 -4.26
N ASP A 40 13.70 6.50 -3.96
CA ASP A 40 14.76 6.53 -2.97
C ASP A 40 14.24 6.24 -1.54
N ILE A 41 14.95 5.34 -0.87
CA ILE A 41 14.68 4.85 0.49
C ILE A 41 15.67 5.37 1.53
N SER A 42 16.65 6.20 1.13
CA SER A 42 17.69 6.72 2.04
C SER A 42 17.11 7.57 3.19
N HIS A 43 16.05 8.32 2.89
CA HIS A 43 15.37 9.18 3.85
C HIS A 43 13.89 8.79 3.97
N ILE A 44 13.55 8.19 5.11
CA ILE A 44 12.19 7.78 5.48
C ILE A 44 11.91 8.23 6.91
N THR A 45 10.79 8.91 7.11
CA THR A 45 10.32 9.35 8.43
C THR A 45 9.01 8.62 8.78
N PRO A 46 8.66 8.50 10.07
CA PRO A 46 7.41 7.84 10.47
C PRO A 46 6.17 8.53 9.90
N THR A 47 5.32 7.77 9.21
CA THR A 47 4.03 8.26 8.68
C THR A 47 3.10 8.69 9.82
N GLN A 48 2.72 9.97 9.85
CA GLN A 48 1.82 10.53 10.86
C GLN A 48 0.33 10.40 10.50
N GLY A 49 0.02 10.11 9.24
CA GLY A 49 -1.33 9.91 8.73
C GLY A 49 -1.35 8.76 7.74
N PHE A 50 -1.43 9.08 6.45
CA PHE A 50 -1.38 8.11 5.37
C PHE A 50 -0.63 8.67 4.15
N ASN A 51 -0.10 7.78 3.33
CA ASN A 51 0.42 8.08 2.00
C ASN A 51 -0.37 7.26 0.97
N ILE A 52 -0.71 7.86 -0.17
CA ILE A 52 -1.31 7.15 -1.31
C ILE A 52 -0.34 7.25 -2.47
N LYS A 53 -0.03 6.10 -3.09
CA LYS A 53 0.72 6.07 -4.36
C LYS A 53 0.05 5.15 -5.35
N SER A 54 0.01 5.59 -6.60
CA SER A 54 -0.33 4.76 -7.74
C SER A 54 0.96 4.22 -8.36
N VAL A 55 1.13 2.91 -8.36
CA VAL A 55 2.27 2.21 -8.97
C VAL A 55 1.76 1.44 -10.18
N GLN A 56 2.32 1.71 -11.36
CA GLN A 56 2.10 0.84 -12.52
C GLN A 56 3.05 -0.35 -12.43
N SER A 57 2.48 -1.56 -12.48
CA SER A 57 3.27 -2.79 -12.53
C SER A 57 2.57 -3.83 -13.39
N GLN A 58 3.28 -4.35 -14.41
CA GLN A 58 2.85 -5.51 -15.21
C GLN A 58 1.42 -5.40 -15.82
N GLY A 59 1.02 -4.18 -16.19
CA GLY A 59 -0.30 -3.88 -16.76
C GLY A 59 -1.42 -3.73 -15.73
N PHE A 60 -1.07 -3.48 -14.45
CA PHE A 60 -1.99 -3.07 -13.39
C PHE A 60 -1.66 -1.67 -12.91
N LYS A 61 -2.69 -0.96 -12.45
CA LYS A 61 -2.56 0.26 -11.66
C LYS A 61 -2.84 -0.06 -10.19
N LEU A 62 -1.79 -0.13 -9.39
CA LEU A 62 -1.87 -0.45 -7.96
C LEU A 62 -1.98 0.85 -7.17
N ASN A 63 -3.11 1.09 -6.53
CA ASN A 63 -3.32 2.21 -5.62
C ASN A 63 -3.03 1.74 -4.20
N VAL A 64 -1.82 2.03 -3.70
CA VAL A 64 -1.37 1.59 -2.37
C VAL A 64 -1.59 2.69 -1.34
N TRP A 65 -2.25 2.33 -0.24
CA TRP A 65 -2.55 3.19 0.90
C TRP A 65 -1.67 2.77 2.09
N ASP A 66 -0.54 3.46 2.31
CA ASP A 66 0.34 3.26 3.47
C ASP A 66 -0.18 4.04 4.67
N ILE A 67 -0.67 3.33 5.69
CA ILE A 67 -1.24 3.95 6.89
C ILE A 67 -0.24 3.94 8.04
N GLY A 68 -0.16 5.05 8.78
CA GLY A 68 0.67 5.18 9.97
C GLY A 68 0.44 4.06 11.00
N GLY A 69 1.53 3.51 11.51
CA GLY A 69 1.52 2.38 12.44
C GLY A 69 1.47 2.74 13.93
N GLN A 70 1.63 4.03 14.25
CA GLN A 70 1.73 4.52 15.63
C GLN A 70 0.44 4.22 16.40
N ARG A 71 0.52 3.85 17.68
CA ARG A 71 -0.65 3.49 18.50
C ARG A 71 -1.78 4.51 18.43
N LYS A 72 -1.45 5.81 18.36
CA LYS A 72 -2.42 6.91 18.24
C LYS A 72 -3.24 6.90 16.94
N ILE A 73 -2.73 6.29 15.86
CA ILE A 73 -3.35 6.27 14.52
C ILE A 73 -4.17 4.98 14.32
N ARG A 74 -3.83 3.88 15.02
CA ARG A 74 -4.48 2.57 14.85
C ARG A 74 -6.02 2.58 14.97
N PRO A 75 -6.65 3.38 15.85
CA PRO A 75 -8.11 3.47 15.89
C PRO A 75 -8.74 3.89 14.56
N TYR A 76 -8.02 4.67 13.73
CA TYR A 76 -8.50 5.17 12.44
C TYR A 76 -8.29 4.19 11.28
N TRP A 77 -7.60 3.06 11.47
CA TRP A 77 -7.36 2.08 10.40
C TRP A 77 -8.64 1.57 9.76
N ARG A 78 -9.70 1.39 10.56
CA ARG A 78 -11.00 0.90 10.11
C ARG A 78 -11.64 1.79 9.04
N ASN A 79 -11.31 3.08 9.04
CA ASN A 79 -11.84 4.04 8.06
C ASN A 79 -11.33 3.79 6.63
N TYR A 80 -10.31 2.94 6.47
CA TYR A 80 -9.69 2.63 5.18
C TYR A 80 -10.02 1.23 4.66
N PHE A 81 -10.77 0.42 5.42
CA PHE A 81 -11.06 -0.97 5.03
C PHE A 81 -12.08 -1.06 3.90
N GLU A 82 -13.01 -0.11 3.83
CA GLU A 82 -13.98 -0.06 2.74
C GLU A 82 -13.29 0.09 1.39
N ASN A 83 -13.75 -0.70 0.42
CA ASN A 83 -13.23 -0.75 -0.96
C ASN A 83 -11.74 -1.13 -1.05
N THR A 84 -11.22 -1.94 -0.12
CA THR A 84 -9.88 -2.54 -0.19
C THR A 84 -9.94 -3.90 -0.87
N ASP A 85 -9.14 -4.10 -1.92
CA ASP A 85 -9.05 -5.37 -2.65
C ASP A 85 -8.02 -6.33 -2.01
N ILE A 86 -6.93 -5.76 -1.48
CA ILE A 86 -5.83 -6.50 -0.84
C ILE A 86 -5.37 -5.78 0.43
N LEU A 87 -5.13 -6.56 1.49
CA LEU A 87 -4.53 -6.12 2.76
C LEU A 87 -3.12 -6.69 2.93
#